data_AF-A0A7C7LWJ2-F1
#
_entry.id   AF-A0A7C7LWJ2-F1
#
_cell.length_a   1.000
_cell.length_b   1.000
_cell.length_c   1.000
_cell.angle_alpha   90.00
_cell.angle_beta   90.00
_cell.angle_gamma   90.00
#
_symmetry.space_group_name_H-M   'P 1'
#
loop_
_entity.id
_entity.type
_entity.pdbx_description
1 polymer ?
#
loop_
_entity_poly.entity_id
_entity_poly.type
_entity_poly.pdbx_seq_one_letter_code
_entity_poly.pdbx_strand_id
1 'polypeptide(L)'
;MSEDPIPLIGYTEKFSATPGETLSFQVSSHSASDYRAQLVRVISCDPNPEGPGVIEHSLDSPVNGNYPSRVQAVHLGSYVQVKEAKALDELGSFTIVATIYPTTPEQG
;
A
#
# COMPACT_ATOMS: atom_id res chain seq x y z
N MET A 1 13.30 19.97 3.15
CA MET A 1 12.85 18.93 2.20
C MET A 1 11.51 19.41 1.70
N SER A 2 11.27 19.42 0.39
CA SER A 2 9.99 19.89 -0.18
C SER A 2 8.85 19.10 0.45
N GLU A 3 7.86 19.79 1.01
CA GLU A 3 6.67 19.19 1.64
C GLU A 3 5.65 18.68 0.60
N ASP A 4 6.03 18.63 -0.68
CA ASP A 4 5.15 18.09 -1.70
C ASP A 4 5.00 16.58 -1.49
N PRO A 5 3.78 16.10 -1.20
CA PRO A 5 3.55 14.68 -1.00
C PRO A 5 3.87 13.92 -2.29
N ILE A 6 4.41 12.70 -2.15
CA ILE A 6 4.63 11.81 -3.29
C ILE A 6 3.26 11.60 -3.98
N PRO A 7 3.10 12.02 -5.24
CA PRO A 7 1.76 12.16 -5.84
C PRO A 7 1.12 10.81 -6.19
N LEU A 8 1.93 9.76 -6.33
CA LEU A 8 1.52 8.42 -6.71
C LEU A 8 2.32 7.40 -5.89
N ILE A 9 1.63 6.55 -5.16
CA ILE A 9 2.23 5.41 -4.46
C ILE A 9 1.47 4.14 -4.83
N GLY A 10 2.13 3.00 -4.75
CA GLY A 10 1.47 1.73 -4.92
C GLY A 10 2.30 0.56 -4.44
N TYR A 11 1.61 -0.56 -4.27
CA TYR A 11 2.21 -1.83 -3.89
C TYR A 11 1.49 -2.97 -4.59
N THR A 12 2.06 -4.16 -4.46
CA THR A 12 1.46 -5.42 -4.89
C THR A 12 1.22 -6.30 -3.67
N GLU A 13 0.16 -7.10 -3.71
CA GLU A 13 -0.17 -8.05 -2.64
C GLU A 13 0.92 -9.13 -2.48
N LYS A 14 1.57 -9.52 -3.58
CA LYS A 14 2.61 -10.57 -3.61
C LYS A 14 3.85 -10.07 -4.35
N PHE A 15 5.02 -10.65 -4.04
CA PHE A 15 6.26 -10.31 -4.73
C PHE A 15 6.43 -10.99 -6.09
N SER A 16 5.78 -12.14 -6.32
CA SER A 16 5.90 -12.92 -7.55
C SER A 16 4.60 -13.67 -7.87
N ALA A 17 4.44 -14.02 -9.14
CA ALA A 17 3.35 -14.85 -9.64
C ALA A 17 3.89 -15.85 -10.68
N THR A 18 3.29 -17.03 -10.74
CA THR A 18 3.54 -18.05 -11.76
C THR A 18 2.56 -17.90 -12.94
N PRO A 19 2.82 -18.53 -14.10
CA PRO A 19 1.90 -18.46 -15.23
C PRO A 19 0.47 -18.91 -14.86
N GLY A 20 -0.51 -18.07 -15.16
CA GLY A 20 -1.92 -18.32 -14.83
C GLY A 20 -2.37 -17.74 -13.48
N GLU A 21 -1.46 -17.30 -12.62
CA GLU A 21 -1.81 -16.58 -11.39
C GLU A 21 -2.09 -15.10 -11.66
N THR A 22 -2.90 -14.50 -10.79
CA THR A 22 -3.20 -13.06 -10.81
C THR A 22 -2.37 -12.33 -9.76
N LEU A 23 -1.77 -11.21 -10.17
CA LEU A 23 -1.12 -10.26 -9.28
C LEU A 23 -1.94 -8.98 -9.21
N SER A 24 -2.26 -8.54 -8.00
CA SER A 24 -3.05 -7.33 -7.76
C SER A 24 -2.15 -6.16 -7.39
N PHE A 25 -2.39 -5.00 -8.00
CA PHE A 25 -1.69 -3.75 -7.71
C PHE A 25 -2.65 -2.76 -7.06
N GLN A 26 -2.25 -2.19 -5.93
CA GLN A 26 -3.01 -1.17 -5.22
C GLN A 26 -2.30 0.18 -5.37
N VAL A 27 -2.95 1.13 -6.01
CA VAL A 27 -2.39 2.46 -6.31
C VAL A 27 -3.22 3.53 -5.62
N SER A 28 -2.56 4.41 -4.86
CA SER A 28 -3.13 5.62 -4.29
C SER A 28 -2.49 6.82 -4.95
N SER A 29 -3.32 7.76 -5.41
CA SER A 29 -2.91 8.91 -6.21
C SER A 29 -3.59 10.17 -5.70
N HIS A 30 -2.81 11.23 -5.51
CA HIS A 30 -3.30 12.59 -5.22
C HIS A 30 -3.47 13.43 -6.49
N SER A 31 -3.16 12.89 -7.68
CA SER A 31 -3.32 13.57 -8.96
C SER A 31 -4.79 13.88 -9.28
N ALA A 32 -5.05 15.03 -9.93
CA ALA A 32 -6.37 15.37 -10.45
C ALA A 32 -6.72 14.60 -11.76
N SER A 33 -5.72 14.04 -12.43
CA SER A 33 -5.86 13.30 -13.70
C SER A 33 -5.56 11.82 -13.50
N ASP A 34 -6.14 10.98 -14.36
CA ASP A 34 -5.85 9.54 -14.45
C ASP A 34 -4.36 9.25 -14.55
N TYR A 35 -3.94 8.13 -13.99
CA TYR A 35 -2.56 7.64 -14.08
C TYR A 35 -2.45 6.55 -15.15
N ARG A 36 -1.26 6.40 -15.72
CA ARG A 36 -0.95 5.35 -16.70
C ARG A 36 -0.14 4.23 -16.05
N ALA A 37 -0.50 2.98 -16.32
CA ALA A 37 0.31 1.81 -16.01
C ALA A 37 0.87 1.19 -17.29
N GLN A 38 2.12 0.72 -17.21
CA GLN A 38 2.83 0.02 -18.28
C GLN A 38 3.66 -1.09 -17.66
N LEU A 39 3.50 -2.33 -18.14
CA LEU A 39 4.37 -3.42 -17.77
C LEU A 39 5.72 -3.25 -18.47
N VAL A 40 6.80 -3.32 -17.70
CA VAL A 40 8.17 -3.25 -18.21
C VAL A 40 9.01 -4.41 -17.66
N ARG A 41 9.94 -4.90 -18.48
CA ARG A 41 11.05 -5.73 -18.04
C ARG A 41 12.22 -4.83 -17.72
N VAL A 42 12.56 -4.75 -16.44
CA VAL A 42 13.77 -4.06 -15.96
C VAL A 42 14.99 -4.94 -16.21
N ILE A 43 16.03 -4.37 -16.81
CA ILE A 43 17.33 -5.03 -17.04
C ILE A 43 18.42 -4.37 -16.17
N SER A 44 18.40 -3.04 -16.04
CA SER A 44 19.31 -2.26 -15.20
C SER A 44 18.59 -1.07 -14.59
N CYS A 45 18.81 -0.80 -13.30
CA CYS A 45 18.29 0.37 -12.59
C CYS A 45 19.38 1.35 -12.15
N ASP A 46 20.66 1.09 -12.47
CA ASP A 46 21.76 1.97 -12.08
C ASP A 46 21.86 3.15 -13.07
N PRO A 47 21.61 4.41 -12.63
CA PRO A 47 21.67 5.58 -13.52
C PRO A 47 23.10 6.06 -13.78
N ASN A 48 24.15 5.37 -13.27
CA ASN A 48 25.53 5.76 -13.50
C ASN A 48 25.84 5.86 -15.01
N PRO A 49 26.25 7.04 -15.52
CA PRO A 49 26.57 7.23 -16.93
C PRO A 49 27.82 6.46 -17.39
N GLU A 50 28.70 6.04 -16.47
CA GLU A 50 29.85 5.17 -16.78
C GLU A 50 29.47 3.69 -16.81
N GLY A 51 28.26 3.35 -16.36
CA GLY A 51 27.68 2.01 -16.43
C GLY A 51 26.72 1.84 -17.62
N PRO A 52 25.93 0.76 -17.63
CA PRO A 52 24.92 0.53 -18.67
C PRO A 52 23.77 1.55 -18.69
N GLY A 53 23.60 2.31 -17.60
CA GLY A 53 22.44 3.18 -17.38
C GLY A 53 21.18 2.42 -16.98
N VAL A 54 20.06 3.14 -16.87
CA VAL A 54 18.73 2.54 -16.66
C VAL A 54 18.25 1.93 -17.97
N ILE A 55 17.94 0.64 -17.95
CA ILE A 55 17.51 -0.13 -19.12
C ILE A 55 16.21 -0.86 -18.78
N GLU A 56 15.15 -0.51 -19.50
CA GLU A 56 13.84 -1.16 -19.42
C GLU A 56 13.27 -1.45 -20.80
N HIS A 57 12.47 -2.51 -20.91
CA HIS A 57 11.74 -2.85 -22.13
C HIS A 57 10.25 -2.93 -21.83
N SER A 58 9.46 -2.11 -22.52
CA SER A 58 7.99 -2.22 -22.45
C SER A 58 7.53 -3.58 -22.96
N LEU A 59 6.58 -4.18 -22.24
CA LEU A 59 5.94 -5.43 -22.61
C LEU A 59 4.46 -5.18 -22.88
N ASP A 60 3.95 -5.75 -23.96
CA ASP A 60 2.51 -5.76 -24.21
C ASP A 60 1.82 -6.64 -23.16
N SER A 61 0.84 -6.06 -22.48
CA SER A 61 0.09 -6.71 -21.41
C SER A 61 -1.31 -6.11 -21.32
N PRO A 62 -2.34 -6.90 -20.99
CA PRO A 62 -3.69 -6.39 -20.74
C PRO A 62 -3.78 -5.35 -19.61
N VAL A 63 -2.78 -5.26 -18.73
CA VAL A 63 -2.72 -4.25 -17.65
C VAL A 63 -2.26 -2.87 -18.12
N ASN A 64 -1.77 -2.75 -19.36
CA ASN A 64 -1.30 -1.48 -19.89
C ASN A 64 -2.50 -0.58 -20.18
N GLY A 65 -2.51 0.64 -19.63
CA GLY A 65 -3.64 1.55 -19.82
C GLY A 65 -3.68 2.71 -18.86
N ASN A 66 -4.77 3.48 -18.93
CA ASN A 66 -5.07 4.57 -18.01
C ASN A 66 -6.07 4.10 -16.96
N TYR A 67 -5.88 4.56 -15.73
CA TYR A 67 -6.67 4.20 -14.57
C TYR A 67 -7.07 5.45 -13.78
N PRO A 68 -8.28 5.47 -13.20
CA PRO A 68 -8.76 6.64 -12.48
C PRO A 68 -7.89 6.92 -11.25
N SER A 69 -7.48 8.18 -11.11
CA SER A 69 -6.79 8.64 -9.92
C SER A 69 -7.73 8.66 -8.71
N ARG A 70 -7.30 8.08 -7.59
CA ARG A 70 -8.03 8.09 -6.32
C ARG A 70 -7.08 7.98 -5.14
N VAL A 71 -7.45 8.64 -4.04
CA VAL A 71 -6.79 8.46 -2.75
C VAL A 71 -7.36 7.23 -2.05
N GLN A 72 -6.50 6.37 -1.52
CA GLN A 72 -6.88 5.26 -0.65
C GLN A 72 -6.40 5.55 0.78
N ALA A 73 -7.34 5.63 1.73
CA ALA A 73 -7.02 5.91 3.13
C ALA A 73 -6.24 4.75 3.78
N VAL A 74 -5.23 5.08 4.57
CA VAL A 74 -4.41 4.11 5.32
C VAL A 74 -4.69 4.28 6.82
N HIS A 75 -5.01 3.18 7.50
CA HIS A 75 -5.21 3.14 8.94
C HIS A 75 -3.92 2.68 9.61
N LEU A 76 -3.18 3.61 10.20
CA LEU A 76 -1.87 3.36 10.80
C LEU A 76 -2.01 2.99 12.28
N GLY A 77 -1.03 2.23 12.78
CA GLY A 77 -0.98 1.76 14.16
C GLY A 77 -1.56 0.36 14.30
N SER A 78 -0.87 -0.50 15.03
CA SER A 78 -1.37 -1.84 15.34
C SER A 78 -2.45 -1.76 16.42
N TYR A 79 -3.60 -2.39 16.18
CA TYR A 79 -4.69 -2.47 17.15
C TYR A 79 -5.45 -3.79 16.99
N VAL A 80 -6.29 -4.12 17.98
CA VAL A 80 -7.25 -5.23 17.90
C VAL A 80 -8.62 -4.67 17.56
N GLN A 81 -9.28 -5.23 16.54
CA GLN A 81 -10.66 -4.90 16.20
C GLN A 81 -11.59 -6.06 16.52
N VAL A 82 -12.56 -5.83 17.40
CA VAL A 82 -13.67 -6.76 17.65
C VAL A 82 -14.90 -6.20 16.95
N LYS A 83 -15.32 -6.82 15.83
CA LYS A 83 -16.41 -6.30 14.98
C LYS A 83 -17.78 -6.45 15.64
N GLU A 84 -18.02 -7.57 16.29
CA GLU A 84 -19.23 -7.86 17.04
C GLU A 84 -18.85 -8.60 18.32
N ALA A 85 -19.49 -8.24 19.43
CA ALA A 85 -19.31 -8.89 20.72
C ALA A 85 -20.67 -9.11 21.36
N LYS A 86 -21.51 -9.94 20.73
CA LYS A 86 -22.90 -10.19 21.17
C LYS A 86 -23.03 -10.55 22.65
N ALA A 87 -22.03 -11.23 23.20
CA ALA A 87 -21.97 -11.57 24.62
C ALA A 87 -21.84 -10.36 25.56
N LEU A 88 -21.42 -9.19 25.07
CA LEU A 88 -21.39 -7.92 25.79
C LEU A 88 -22.72 -7.16 25.68
N ASP A 89 -23.50 -7.39 24.62
CA ASP A 89 -24.75 -6.66 24.35
C ASP A 89 -25.85 -6.95 25.39
N GLU A 90 -25.80 -8.12 26.03
CA GLU A 90 -26.79 -8.58 27.02
C GLU A 90 -26.36 -8.35 28.48
N LEU A 91 -25.17 -7.77 28.72
CA LEU A 91 -24.64 -7.59 30.07
C LEU A 91 -25.25 -6.36 30.76
N GLY A 92 -25.83 -6.55 31.94
CA GLY A 92 -26.25 -5.45 32.82
C GLY A 92 -25.10 -4.76 33.56
N SER A 93 -23.95 -5.43 33.71
CA SER A 93 -22.73 -4.89 34.31
C SER A 93 -21.50 -5.71 33.92
N PHE A 94 -20.33 -5.10 33.82
CA PHE A 94 -19.07 -5.78 33.50
C PHE A 94 -17.85 -5.08 34.11
N THR A 95 -16.72 -5.79 34.15
CA THR A 95 -15.41 -5.27 34.55
C THR A 95 -14.39 -5.66 33.49
N ILE A 96 -13.54 -4.72 33.07
CA ILE A 96 -12.39 -4.99 32.20
C ILE A 96 -11.13 -4.89 33.05
N VAL A 97 -10.27 -5.91 32.94
CA VAL A 97 -8.95 -5.92 33.55
C VAL A 97 -7.94 -6.22 32.44
N ALA A 98 -6.88 -5.42 32.36
CA ALA A 98 -5.80 -5.62 31.40
C ALA A 98 -4.45 -5.32 32.06
N THR A 99 -3.44 -6.11 31.70
CA THR A 99 -2.04 -5.83 32.05
C THR A 99 -1.42 -5.05 30.91
N ILE A 100 -1.00 -3.81 31.16
CA ILE A 100 -0.49 -2.88 30.14
C ILE A 100 0.94 -2.48 30.49
N TYR A 101 1.83 -2.45 29.49
CA TYR A 101 3.22 -1.98 29.62
C TYR A 101 3.47 -0.81 28.64
N PRO A 102 3.21 0.43 29.04
CA PRO A 102 3.35 1.58 28.15
C PRO A 102 4.83 1.90 27.91
N THR A 103 5.22 2.05 26.64
CA THR A 103 6.60 2.41 26.25
C THR A 103 6.80 3.90 25.97
N THR A 104 5.71 4.66 25.78
CA THR A 104 5.73 6.12 25.53
C THR A 104 4.59 6.84 26.29
N PRO A 105 4.54 6.78 27.63
CA PRO A 105 3.39 7.23 28.42
C PRO A 105 3.09 8.74 28.36
N GLU A 106 4.06 9.57 27.96
CA GLU A 106 3.92 11.05 27.92
C GLU A 106 3.63 11.61 26.52
N GLN A 107 3.56 10.75 25.49
CA GLN A 107 3.44 11.16 24.08
C GLN A 107 2.05 10.89 23.47
N GLY A 108 1.05 10.63 24.32
CA GLY A 108 -0.32 10.34 23.93
C GLY A 108 -1.12 11.59 23.57
#